data_AF-A0ABD1KIR8-F1
#
_entry.id   AF-A0ABD1KIR8-F1
#
_cell.length_a   1.000
_cell.length_b   1.000
_cell.length_c   1.000
_cell.angle_alpha   90.00
_cell.angle_beta   90.00
_cell.angle_gamma   90.00
#
_symmetry.space_group_name_H-M   'P 1'
#
loop_
_entity.id
_entity.type
_entity.pdbx_description
1 polymer ?
#
loop_
_entity_poly.entity_id
_entity_poly.type
_entity_poly.pdbx_seq_one_letter_code
_entity_poly.pdbx_strand_id
1 'polypeptide(L)'
;MDENVTPGRKGNLTGSARKLKDNAADWHNFILKWERLNDEGSAHATKIVNLVLSKESAKETTLLPGADQSDTGLSVADTSSVPSSRTELFTDLEEECTKLQEIVEKMAHIVSKMEKIVSSEKGICDLETFQFGAKGRDCPLFLTWSTSQFVDVSSRLYGCYRQELALKQLILRQLAHTSDPQLSMVYLSAWLYQPYIDDKTKLLLESLLLETGHRT
;
A
#
# COMPACT_ATOMS: atom_id res chain seq x y z
N MET A 1 5.17 5.88 55.93
CA MET A 1 5.24 7.26 55.44
C MET A 1 5.14 7.17 53.93
N ASP A 2 3.91 7.31 53.44
CA ASP A 2 3.57 7.22 52.03
C ASP A 2 4.00 8.51 51.32
N GLU A 3 5.01 8.41 50.45
CA GLU A 3 5.27 9.46 49.45
C GLU A 3 4.46 9.14 48.19
N ASN A 4 3.33 9.83 48.10
CA ASN A 4 2.42 9.81 46.99
C ASN A 4 3.06 10.55 45.80
N VAL A 5 3.70 9.82 44.88
CA VAL A 5 4.20 10.38 43.61
C VAL A 5 2.98 10.81 42.79
N THR A 6 2.77 12.12 42.75
CA THR A 6 1.67 12.72 41.99
C THR A 6 1.99 12.62 40.50
N PRO A 7 1.07 12.13 39.64
CA PRO A 7 1.34 12.04 38.21
C PRO A 7 1.44 13.44 37.62
N GLY A 8 2.50 13.66 36.84
CA GLY A 8 2.85 14.94 36.22
C GLY A 8 1.66 15.63 35.54
N ARG A 9 1.48 16.89 35.90
CA ARG A 9 0.48 17.82 35.37
C ARG A 9 0.55 17.83 33.83
N LYS A 10 -0.54 17.41 33.16
CA LYS A 10 -0.71 17.51 31.70
C LYS A 10 -0.75 18.99 31.28
N GLY A 11 0.41 19.61 31.11
CA GLY A 11 0.53 20.85 30.34
C GLY A 11 0.21 20.57 28.86
N ASN A 12 -0.36 21.55 28.16
CA ASN A 12 -0.51 21.44 26.70
C ASN A 12 0.90 21.28 26.09
N LEU A 13 1.22 20.09 25.56
CA LEU A 13 2.49 19.82 24.87
C LEU A 13 2.72 20.91 23.82
N THR A 14 3.85 21.61 23.78
CA THR A 14 4.18 22.61 22.75
C THR A 14 5.47 22.20 22.00
N GLY A 15 5.70 22.79 20.82
CA GLY A 15 6.92 22.56 20.04
C GLY A 15 7.09 21.12 19.57
N SER A 16 8.32 20.60 19.65
CA SER A 16 8.71 19.29 19.12
C SER A 16 7.90 18.12 19.68
N ALA A 17 7.55 18.14 20.98
CA ALA A 17 6.78 17.08 21.60
C ALA A 17 5.35 16.99 21.03
N ARG A 18 4.68 18.14 20.80
CA ARG A 18 3.38 18.13 20.12
C ARG A 18 3.51 17.56 18.72
N LYS A 19 4.52 18.01 17.96
CA LYS A 19 4.69 17.59 16.58
C LYS A 19 4.95 16.09 16.44
N LEU A 20 5.78 15.51 17.30
CA LEU A 20 6.02 14.06 17.34
C LEU A 20 4.75 13.28 17.70
N LYS A 21 3.96 13.80 18.65
CA LYS A 21 2.69 13.19 19.03
C LYS A 21 1.70 13.19 17.86
N ASP A 22 1.54 14.33 17.19
CA ASP A 22 0.66 14.44 16.02
C ASP A 22 1.11 13.52 14.89
N ASN A 23 2.42 13.44 14.63
CA ASN A 23 3.00 12.54 13.64
C ASN A 23 2.70 11.06 13.94
N ALA A 24 2.73 10.63 15.21
CA ALA A 24 2.38 9.26 15.59
C ALA A 24 0.90 8.94 15.31
N ALA A 25 -0.01 9.90 15.55
CA ALA A 25 -1.41 9.75 15.17
C ALA A 25 -1.59 9.68 13.65
N ASP A 26 -0.86 10.51 12.90
CA ASP A 26 -0.89 10.50 11.43
C ASP A 26 -0.38 9.17 10.87
N TRP A 27 0.68 8.58 11.44
CA TRP A 27 1.15 7.25 11.08
C TRP A 27 0.04 6.20 11.16
N HIS A 28 -0.66 6.14 12.30
CA HIS A 28 -1.78 5.23 12.47
C HIS A 28 -2.88 5.46 11.44
N ASN A 29 -3.27 6.72 11.22
CA ASN A 29 -4.30 7.08 10.26
C ASN A 29 -3.92 6.73 8.81
N PHE A 30 -2.64 6.91 8.45
CA PHE A 30 -2.14 6.56 7.12
C PHE A 30 -2.10 5.06 6.90
N ILE A 31 -1.72 4.28 7.91
CA ILE A 31 -1.73 2.82 7.85
C ILE A 31 -3.18 2.30 7.71
N LEU A 32 -4.13 2.83 8.49
CA LEU A 32 -5.55 2.45 8.31
C LEU A 32 -6.09 2.78 6.92
N LYS A 33 -5.70 3.92 6.34
CA LYS A 33 -6.08 4.27 4.96
C LYS A 33 -5.43 3.37 3.93
N TRP A 34 -4.16 3.00 4.16
CA TRP A 34 -3.43 2.07 3.31
C TRP A 34 -4.12 0.71 3.26
N GLU A 35 -4.50 0.13 4.40
CA GLU A 35 -5.18 -1.18 4.44
C GLU A 35 -6.50 -1.17 3.67
N ARG A 36 -7.31 -0.11 3.81
CA ARG A 36 -8.56 0.02 3.04
C ARG A 36 -8.31 0.05 1.53
N LEU A 37 -7.33 0.84 1.10
CA LEU A 37 -6.94 0.88 -0.32
C LEU A 37 -6.39 -0.47 -0.78
N ASN A 38 -5.70 -1.22 0.09
CA ASN A 38 -5.17 -2.53 -0.23
C ASN A 38 -6.29 -3.53 -0.51
N ASP A 39 -7.32 -3.53 0.33
CA ASP A 39 -8.51 -4.37 0.16
C ASP A 39 -9.28 -4.01 -1.12
N GLU A 40 -9.53 -2.72 -1.35
CA GLU A 40 -10.15 -2.22 -2.59
C GLU A 40 -9.34 -2.63 -3.83
N GLY A 41 -8.01 -2.43 -3.79
CA GLY A 41 -7.12 -2.79 -4.89
C GLY A 41 -7.07 -4.29 -5.15
N SER A 42 -7.14 -5.12 -4.11
CA SER A 42 -7.18 -6.58 -4.22
C SER A 42 -8.42 -7.05 -4.99
N ALA A 43 -9.58 -6.41 -4.75
CA ALA A 43 -10.81 -6.71 -5.46
C ALA A 43 -10.69 -6.40 -6.97
N HIS A 44 -10.14 -5.22 -7.32
CA HIS A 44 -9.91 -4.85 -8.72
C HIS A 44 -8.86 -5.72 -9.39
N ALA A 45 -7.75 -6.02 -8.71
CA ALA A 45 -6.72 -6.93 -9.21
C ALA A 45 -7.28 -8.33 -9.52
N THR A 46 -8.12 -8.86 -8.64
CA THR A 46 -8.78 -10.16 -8.84
C THR A 46 -9.69 -10.16 -10.07
N LYS A 47 -10.47 -9.08 -10.26
CA LYS A 47 -11.32 -8.92 -11.45
C LYS A 47 -10.51 -8.87 -12.74
N ILE A 48 -9.40 -8.12 -12.75
CA ILE A 48 -8.49 -8.03 -13.90
C ILE A 48 -7.99 -9.43 -14.28
N VAL A 49 -7.48 -10.20 -13.31
CA VAL A 49 -6.99 -11.57 -13.57
C VAL A 49 -8.10 -12.46 -14.14
N ASN A 50 -9.31 -12.41 -13.56
CA ASN A 50 -10.43 -13.21 -14.06
C ASN A 50 -10.82 -12.84 -15.50
N LEU A 51 -10.83 -11.55 -15.85
CA LEU A 51 -11.08 -11.08 -17.22
C LEU A 51 -9.99 -11.52 -18.19
N VAL A 52 -8.72 -11.44 -17.79
CA VAL A 52 -7.58 -11.88 -18.61
C VAL A 52 -7.64 -13.39 -18.89
N LEU A 53 -7.94 -14.20 -17.88
CA LEU A 53 -8.09 -15.66 -18.04
C LEU A 53 -9.30 -16.03 -18.91
N SER A 54 -10.43 -15.33 -18.74
CA SER A 54 -11.63 -15.53 -19.57
C SER A 54 -11.39 -15.17 -21.03
N LYS A 55 -10.57 -14.16 -21.29
CA LYS A 55 -10.16 -13.78 -22.65
C LYS A 55 -9.29 -14.84 -23.31
N GLU A 56 -8.43 -15.52 -22.57
CA GLU A 56 -7.53 -16.54 -23.14
C GLU A 56 -8.28 -17.84 -23.46
N SER A 57 -9.19 -18.29 -22.59
CA SER A 57 -10.04 -19.46 -22.86
C SER A 57 -10.95 -19.27 -24.08
N ALA A 58 -11.45 -18.05 -24.29
CA ALA A 58 -12.24 -17.71 -25.48
C ALA A 58 -11.42 -17.77 -26.79
N LYS A 59 -10.13 -17.41 -26.76
CA LYS A 59 -9.23 -17.54 -27.93
C LYS A 59 -8.90 -19.00 -28.25
N GLU A 60 -8.66 -19.82 -27.23
CA GLU A 60 -8.31 -21.23 -27.41
C GLU A 60 -9.47 -22.02 -28.04
N THR A 61 -10.71 -21.71 -27.64
CA THR A 61 -11.93 -22.31 -28.22
C THR A 61 -12.12 -21.97 -29.71
N THR A 62 -11.60 -20.83 -30.18
CA THR A 62 -11.71 -20.42 -31.59
C THR A 62 -10.64 -21.06 -32.49
N LEU A 63 -9.58 -21.64 -31.91
CA LEU A 63 -8.42 -22.17 -32.64
C LEU A 63 -8.44 -23.71 -32.82
N LEU A 64 -9.54 -24.39 -32.50
CA LEU A 64 -9.71 -25.83 -32.77
C LEU A 64 -10.51 -26.06 -34.09
N PRO A 65 -9.87 -26.28 -35.24
CA PRO A 65 -10.55 -26.79 -36.44
C PRO A 65 -10.50 -28.33 -36.51
N GLY A 66 -11.67 -28.97 -36.48
CA GLY A 66 -11.91 -30.38 -36.85
C GLY A 66 -12.92 -31.05 -35.91
N ALA A 67 -14.04 -31.65 -36.32
CA ALA A 67 -14.51 -32.21 -37.59
C ALA A 67 -16.01 -31.82 -37.81
N ASP A 68 -16.55 -31.65 -39.01
CA ASP A 68 -16.76 -32.66 -40.05
C ASP A 68 -16.79 -32.06 -41.46
N GLN A 69 -16.32 -32.85 -42.44
CA GLN A 69 -16.54 -32.61 -43.86
C GLN A 69 -17.95 -33.07 -44.26
N SER A 70 -18.78 -32.15 -44.78
CA SER A 70 -19.67 -32.43 -45.92
C SER A 70 -20.25 -31.14 -46.53
N ASP A 71 -19.62 -30.73 -47.63
CA ASP A 71 -20.21 -30.35 -48.92
C ASP A 71 -21.11 -29.10 -49.11
N THR A 72 -20.72 -28.36 -50.16
CA THR A 72 -21.45 -27.40 -51.03
C THR A 72 -22.09 -26.11 -50.48
N GLY A 73 -21.62 -24.97 -51.00
CA GLY A 73 -22.44 -23.76 -51.20
C GLY A 73 -21.71 -22.42 -51.10
N LEU A 74 -21.42 -21.80 -52.24
CA LEU A 74 -20.92 -20.43 -52.40
C LEU A 74 -21.75 -19.39 -51.61
N SER A 75 -21.08 -18.50 -50.86
CA SER A 75 -21.47 -17.09 -50.72
C SER A 75 -20.29 -16.23 -50.28
N VAL A 76 -20.01 -15.21 -51.09
CA VAL A 76 -19.08 -14.10 -50.82
C VAL A 76 -19.88 -12.97 -50.14
N ALA A 77 -19.22 -12.24 -49.23
CA ALA A 77 -19.71 -11.13 -48.38
C ALA A 77 -20.52 -11.62 -47.17
N ASP A 78 -20.25 -11.21 -45.93
CA ASP A 78 -19.87 -9.87 -45.47
C ASP A 78 -18.99 -9.96 -44.21
N THR A 79 -17.96 -9.12 -44.14
CA THR A 79 -16.93 -9.11 -43.09
C THR A 79 -17.16 -7.90 -42.19
N SER A 80 -18.00 -8.00 -41.15
CA SER A 80 -18.07 -6.94 -40.11
C SER A 80 -18.73 -7.27 -38.78
N SER A 81 -19.10 -8.51 -38.44
CA SER A 81 -19.60 -8.82 -37.09
C SER A 81 -18.48 -9.16 -36.11
N VAL A 82 -17.73 -8.14 -35.67
CA VAL A 82 -17.00 -8.24 -34.39
C VAL A 82 -18.06 -8.49 -33.30
N PRO A 83 -17.97 -9.57 -32.51
CA PRO A 83 -19.02 -9.89 -31.54
C PRO A 83 -18.98 -8.83 -30.43
N SER A 84 -20.12 -8.17 -30.17
CA SER A 84 -20.25 -7.11 -29.14
C SER A 84 -19.67 -7.50 -27.78
N SER A 85 -19.72 -8.79 -27.42
CA SER A 85 -19.15 -9.34 -26.19
C SER A 85 -17.64 -9.20 -26.06
N ARG A 86 -16.88 -9.21 -27.18
CA ARG A 86 -15.42 -9.06 -27.13
C ARG A 86 -15.06 -7.61 -26.82
N THR A 87 -15.74 -6.66 -27.43
CA THR A 87 -15.56 -5.23 -27.20
C THR A 87 -15.88 -4.88 -25.75
N GLU A 88 -16.97 -5.42 -25.21
CA GLU A 88 -17.36 -5.26 -23.79
C GLU A 88 -16.29 -5.81 -22.81
N LEU A 89 -15.70 -6.97 -23.09
CA LEU A 89 -14.61 -7.52 -22.27
C LEU A 89 -13.35 -6.64 -22.25
N PHE A 90 -13.03 -5.99 -23.37
CA PHE A 90 -11.89 -5.07 -23.43
C PHE A 90 -12.17 -3.77 -22.66
N THR A 91 -13.39 -3.24 -22.75
CA THR A 91 -13.77 -2.03 -22.01
C THR A 91 -13.81 -2.28 -20.51
N ASP A 92 -14.34 -3.43 -20.07
CA ASP A 92 -14.38 -3.79 -18.65
C ASP A 92 -12.97 -3.97 -18.07
N LEU A 93 -12.06 -4.56 -18.85
CA LEU A 93 -10.65 -4.73 -18.45
C LEU A 93 -9.94 -3.38 -18.31
N GLU A 94 -10.14 -2.47 -19.27
CA GLU A 94 -9.55 -1.14 -19.25
C GLU A 94 -10.07 -0.30 -18.06
N GLU A 95 -11.38 -0.39 -17.79
CA GLU A 95 -12.00 0.27 -16.64
C GLU A 95 -11.41 -0.22 -15.31
N GLU A 96 -11.29 -1.54 -15.12
CA GLU A 96 -10.73 -2.10 -13.90
C GLU A 96 -9.23 -1.80 -13.75
N CYS A 97 -8.46 -1.74 -14.85
CA CYS A 97 -7.07 -1.29 -14.82
C CYS A 97 -6.95 0.18 -14.39
N THR A 98 -7.84 1.03 -14.89
CA THR A 98 -7.88 2.46 -14.52
C THR A 98 -8.19 2.63 -13.04
N LYS A 99 -9.20 1.92 -12.52
CA LYS A 99 -9.53 1.93 -11.08
C LYS A 99 -8.37 1.44 -10.21
N LEU A 100 -7.70 0.36 -10.61
CA LEU A 100 -6.54 -0.14 -9.89
C LEU A 100 -5.39 0.87 -9.91
N GLN A 101 -5.15 1.54 -11.04
CA GLN A 101 -4.16 2.61 -11.15
C GLN A 101 -4.46 3.75 -10.17
N GLU A 102 -5.69 4.25 -10.12
CA GLU A 102 -6.08 5.31 -9.17
C GLU A 102 -5.82 4.90 -7.71
N ILE A 103 -6.05 3.63 -7.36
CA ILE A 103 -5.77 3.11 -6.02
C ILE A 103 -4.28 3.15 -5.72
N VAL A 104 -3.44 2.70 -6.65
CA VAL A 104 -1.97 2.73 -6.50
C VAL A 104 -1.45 4.16 -6.41
N GLU A 105 -2.05 5.10 -7.12
CA GLU A 105 -1.71 6.54 -7.02
C GLU A 105 -2.10 7.11 -5.64
N LYS A 106 -3.27 6.76 -5.11
CA LYS A 106 -3.68 7.13 -3.74
C LYS A 106 -2.73 6.54 -2.70
N MET A 107 -2.30 5.28 -2.87
CA MET A 107 -1.28 4.64 -2.05
C MET A 107 0.06 5.37 -2.12
N ALA A 108 0.51 5.77 -3.32
CA ALA A 108 1.71 6.56 -3.50
C ALA A 108 1.65 7.90 -2.77
N HIS A 109 0.48 8.54 -2.78
CA HIS A 109 0.25 9.77 -2.03
C HIS A 109 0.34 9.56 -0.50
N ILE A 110 -0.12 8.42 0.02
CA ILE A 110 0.05 8.05 1.44
C ILE A 110 1.54 7.90 1.76
N VAL A 111 2.31 7.16 0.96
CA VAL A 111 3.75 6.95 1.18
C VAL A 111 4.53 8.26 1.12
N SER A 112 4.16 9.18 0.23
CA SER A 112 4.75 10.53 0.21
C SER A 112 4.47 11.32 1.49
N LYS A 113 3.29 11.16 2.09
CA LYS A 113 2.98 11.78 3.40
C LYS A 113 3.79 11.15 4.53
N MET A 114 3.98 9.82 4.51
CA MET A 114 4.88 9.13 5.45
C MET A 114 6.32 9.63 5.35
N GLU A 115 6.84 9.85 4.13
CA GLU A 115 8.17 10.44 3.91
C GLU A 115 8.30 11.85 4.52
N LYS A 116 7.25 12.67 4.39
CA LYS A 116 7.20 14.01 4.99
C LYS A 116 7.21 13.96 6.52
N ILE A 117 6.57 12.97 7.12
CA ILE A 117 6.67 12.74 8.58
C ILE A 117 8.12 12.44 8.95
N VAL A 118 8.76 11.48 8.28
CA VAL A 118 10.18 11.13 8.54
C VAL A 118 11.08 12.36 8.41
N SER A 119 10.87 13.17 7.38
CA SER A 119 11.64 14.41 7.17
C SER A 119 11.40 15.44 8.27
N SER A 120 10.16 15.57 8.73
CA SER A 120 9.81 16.44 9.86
C SER A 120 10.47 15.98 11.16
N GLU A 121 10.57 14.67 11.41
CA GLU A 121 11.20 14.12 12.62
C GLU A 121 12.71 14.26 12.59
N LYS A 122 13.33 14.10 11.42
CA LYS A 122 14.75 14.40 11.20
C LYS A 122 15.05 15.86 11.55
N GLY A 123 14.22 16.79 11.06
CA GLY A 123 14.35 18.21 11.42
C GLY A 123 14.21 18.48 12.92
N ILE A 124 13.39 17.71 13.64
CA ILE A 124 13.29 17.79 15.10
C ILE A 124 14.57 17.26 15.76
N CYS A 125 15.12 16.15 15.28
CA CYS A 125 16.37 15.58 15.78
C CYS A 125 17.57 16.53 15.55
N ASP A 126 17.63 17.17 14.38
CA ASP A 126 18.66 18.17 14.04
C ASP A 126 18.54 19.40 14.96
N LEU A 127 17.31 19.86 15.20
CA LEU A 127 17.04 20.97 16.12
C LEU A 127 17.44 20.62 17.56
N GLU A 128 17.19 19.39 18.01
CA GLU A 128 17.64 18.94 19.32
C GLU A 128 19.16 18.88 19.42
N THR A 129 19.82 18.34 18.39
CA THR A 129 21.29 18.30 18.31
C THR A 129 21.89 19.70 18.35
N PHE A 130 21.24 20.67 17.70
CA PHE A 130 21.65 22.07 17.76
C PHE A 130 21.48 22.69 19.15
N GLN A 131 20.39 22.37 19.85
CA GLN A 131 20.08 22.96 21.17
C GLN A 131 20.86 22.34 22.32
N PHE A 132 21.07 21.02 22.30
CA PHE A 132 21.64 20.26 23.42
C PHE A 132 22.98 19.58 23.07
N GLY A 133 23.45 19.72 21.83
CA GLY A 133 24.67 19.08 21.34
C GLY A 133 24.49 17.59 21.05
N ALA A 134 25.60 16.90 20.71
CA ALA A 134 25.58 15.49 20.31
C ALA A 134 25.13 14.53 21.42
N LYS A 135 25.12 14.97 22.69
CA LYS A 135 24.61 14.17 23.81
C LYS A 135 23.08 14.13 23.86
N GLY A 136 22.41 15.03 23.13
CA GLY A 136 20.96 15.18 23.18
C GLY A 136 20.47 15.75 24.51
N ARG A 137 19.15 15.74 24.70
CA ARG A 137 18.52 16.20 25.93
C ARG A 137 18.73 15.20 27.08
N ASP A 138 18.86 15.72 28.31
CA ASP A 138 19.02 14.89 29.53
C ASP A 138 17.77 14.07 29.91
N CYS A 139 16.60 14.42 29.38
CA CYS A 139 15.31 13.77 29.67
C CYS A 139 14.48 13.62 28.39
N PRO A 140 13.89 12.45 28.09
CA PRO A 140 13.10 12.26 26.87
C PRO A 140 11.86 13.16 26.82
N LEU A 141 11.35 13.39 25.61
CA LEU A 141 10.14 14.20 25.40
C LEU A 141 8.86 13.49 25.85
N PHE A 142 8.90 12.16 25.94
CA PHE A 142 7.77 11.31 26.30
C PHE A 142 8.13 10.34 27.43
N LEU A 143 8.14 9.03 27.18
CA LEU A 143 8.38 8.02 28.20
C LEU A 143 9.87 7.69 28.27
N THR A 144 10.40 7.10 27.20
CA THR A 144 11.74 6.53 27.18
C THR A 144 12.52 6.87 25.92
N TRP A 145 11.86 7.33 24.86
CA TRP A 145 12.52 7.50 23.57
C TRP A 145 13.26 8.83 23.43
N SER A 146 14.47 8.75 22.86
CA SER A 146 15.15 9.90 22.26
C SER A 146 14.49 10.28 20.93
N THR A 147 14.69 11.51 20.46
CA THR A 147 14.19 11.92 19.13
C THR A 147 14.80 11.13 17.98
N SER A 148 16.03 10.66 18.12
CA SER A 148 16.65 9.75 17.15
C SER A 148 15.89 8.42 17.01
N GLN A 149 15.36 7.87 18.11
CA GLN A 149 14.57 6.64 18.06
C GLN A 149 13.25 6.83 17.30
N PHE A 150 12.60 7.99 17.44
CA PHE A 150 11.43 8.32 16.61
C PHE A 150 11.78 8.30 15.12
N VAL A 151 12.88 8.96 14.74
CA VAL A 151 13.37 8.99 13.35
C VAL A 151 13.67 7.59 12.84
N ASP A 152 14.36 6.77 13.64
CA ASP A 152 14.73 5.41 13.26
C ASP A 152 13.50 4.53 13.01
N VAL A 153 12.53 4.58 13.92
CA VAL A 153 11.29 3.82 13.83
C VAL A 153 10.46 4.28 12.64
N SER A 154 10.24 5.58 12.49
CA SER A 154 9.51 6.14 11.34
C SER A 154 10.20 5.86 10.01
N SER A 155 11.54 5.89 9.98
CA SER A 155 12.31 5.56 8.76
C SER A 155 12.15 4.10 8.37
N ARG A 156 12.13 3.18 9.34
CA ARG A 156 11.87 1.75 9.10
C ARG A 156 10.45 1.51 8.61
N LEU A 157 9.45 2.11 9.26
CA LEU A 157 8.06 2.05 8.83
C LEU A 157 7.93 2.53 7.38
N TYR A 158 8.46 3.72 7.07
CA TYR A 158 8.46 4.28 5.72
C TYR A 158 9.12 3.34 4.71
N GLY A 159 10.28 2.74 5.06
CA GLY A 159 10.99 1.80 4.20
C GLY A 159 10.12 0.60 3.78
N CYS A 160 9.43 -0.02 4.74
CA CYS A 160 8.49 -1.12 4.48
C CYS A 160 7.39 -0.73 3.49
N TYR A 161 6.68 0.37 3.76
CA TYR A 161 5.58 0.84 2.91
C TYR A 161 6.05 1.31 1.52
N ARG A 162 7.24 1.90 1.42
CA ARG A 162 7.84 2.27 0.15
C ARG A 162 8.15 1.04 -0.70
N GLN A 163 8.70 -0.01 -0.10
CA GLN A 163 9.03 -1.24 -0.80
C GLN A 163 7.76 -1.99 -1.22
N GLU A 164 6.74 -2.03 -0.37
CA GLU A 164 5.43 -2.59 -0.71
C GLU A 164 4.78 -1.82 -1.87
N LEU A 165 4.81 -0.48 -1.86
CA LEU A 165 4.30 0.32 -2.98
C LEU A 165 5.01 -0.02 -4.29
N ALA A 166 6.33 -0.17 -4.28
CA ALA A 166 7.10 -0.54 -5.47
C ALA A 166 6.67 -1.89 -6.05
N LEU A 167 6.36 -2.87 -5.17
CA LEU A 167 5.78 -4.15 -5.57
C LEU A 167 4.39 -3.97 -6.18
N LYS A 168 3.49 -3.19 -5.55
CA LYS A 168 2.15 -2.95 -6.08
C LYS A 168 2.16 -2.24 -7.44
N GLN A 169 3.10 -1.31 -7.65
CA GLN A 169 3.36 -0.68 -8.95
C GLN A 169 3.91 -1.65 -10.00
N LEU A 170 4.70 -2.64 -9.59
CA LEU A 170 5.14 -3.72 -10.48
C LEU A 170 3.94 -4.58 -10.89
N ILE A 171 3.15 -5.02 -9.92
CA ILE A 171 1.96 -5.85 -10.15
C ILE A 171 1.00 -5.13 -11.11
N LEU A 172 0.65 -3.86 -10.86
CA LEU A 172 -0.21 -3.06 -11.72
C LEU A 172 0.22 -3.10 -13.20
N ARG A 173 1.53 -2.95 -13.46
CA ARG A 173 2.09 -2.94 -14.82
C ARG A 173 2.08 -4.31 -15.50
N GLN A 174 2.02 -5.40 -14.75
CA GLN A 174 2.12 -6.76 -15.29
C GLN A 174 0.77 -7.50 -15.34
N LEU A 175 -0.17 -7.13 -14.46
CA LEU A 175 -1.37 -7.93 -14.20
C LEU A 175 -2.25 -8.15 -15.44
N ALA A 176 -2.50 -7.10 -16.23
CA ALA A 176 -3.32 -7.18 -17.43
C ALA A 176 -2.62 -7.84 -18.63
N HIS A 177 -1.29 -8.05 -18.55
CA HIS A 177 -0.46 -8.62 -19.61
C HIS A 177 -0.03 -10.06 -19.31
N THR A 178 -0.32 -10.57 -18.12
CA THR A 178 0.09 -11.91 -17.69
C THR A 178 -0.97 -12.93 -18.08
N SER A 179 -0.68 -13.75 -19.09
CA SER A 179 -1.55 -14.88 -19.48
C SER A 179 -1.28 -16.16 -18.68
N ASP A 180 -0.18 -16.22 -17.90
CA ASP A 180 0.13 -17.35 -17.03
C ASP A 180 -0.73 -17.31 -15.74
N PRO A 181 -1.62 -18.30 -15.53
CA PRO A 181 -2.45 -18.36 -14.32
C PRO A 181 -1.63 -18.48 -13.03
N GLN A 182 -0.48 -19.17 -13.05
CA GLN A 182 0.34 -19.36 -11.86
C GLN A 182 0.98 -18.04 -11.42
N LEU A 183 1.58 -17.32 -12.37
CA LEU A 183 2.14 -15.99 -12.09
C LEU A 183 1.07 -14.99 -11.65
N SER A 184 -0.14 -15.06 -12.22
CA SER A 184 -1.27 -14.23 -11.81
C SER A 184 -1.66 -14.48 -10.35
N MET A 185 -1.71 -15.75 -9.92
CA MET A 185 -1.96 -16.10 -8.51
C MET A 185 -0.84 -15.59 -7.60
N VAL A 186 0.42 -15.67 -8.02
CA VAL A 186 1.55 -15.10 -7.26
C VAL A 186 1.35 -13.60 -7.06
N TYR A 187 0.99 -12.85 -8.10
CA TYR A 187 0.70 -11.41 -7.98
C TYR A 187 -0.48 -11.11 -7.05
N LEU A 188 -1.59 -11.85 -7.15
CA LEU A 188 -2.72 -11.67 -6.24
C LEU A 188 -2.35 -11.98 -4.78
N SER A 189 -1.59 -13.06 -4.55
CA SER A 189 -1.13 -13.41 -3.21
C SER A 189 -0.17 -12.36 -2.65
N ALA A 190 0.76 -11.85 -3.46
CA ALA A 190 1.69 -10.82 -3.07
C ALA A 190 0.96 -9.50 -2.74
N TRP A 191 -0.10 -9.17 -3.51
CA TRP A 191 -0.94 -8.03 -3.20
C TRP A 191 -1.67 -8.17 -1.86
N LEU A 192 -2.28 -9.34 -1.62
CA LEU A 192 -3.07 -9.62 -0.42
C LEU A 192 -2.21 -9.65 0.85
N TYR A 193 -1.10 -10.37 0.82
CA TYR A 193 -0.29 -10.64 2.02
C TYR A 193 0.74 -9.56 2.34
N GLN A 194 1.01 -8.64 1.41
CA GLN A 194 1.89 -7.48 1.62
C GLN A 194 3.26 -7.87 2.20
N PRO A 195 4.08 -8.65 1.46
CA PRO A 195 5.26 -9.34 2.01
C PRO A 195 6.32 -8.42 2.63
N TYR A 196 6.29 -7.11 2.36
CA TYR A 196 7.21 -6.13 2.93
C TYR A 196 6.68 -5.43 4.19
N ILE A 197 5.45 -5.73 4.59
CA ILE A 197 4.80 -5.23 5.82
C ILE A 197 4.60 -6.43 6.74
N ASP A 198 5.60 -6.72 7.58
CA ASP A 198 5.56 -7.87 8.49
C ASP A 198 5.02 -7.49 9.88
N ASP A 199 4.94 -8.47 10.77
CA ASP A 199 4.50 -8.24 12.15
C ASP A 199 5.46 -7.35 12.94
N LYS A 200 6.73 -7.22 12.51
CA LYS A 200 7.66 -6.26 13.11
C LYS A 200 7.27 -4.83 12.75
N THR A 201 6.83 -4.56 11.52
CA THR A 201 6.29 -3.26 11.13
C THR A 201 5.10 -2.87 12.00
N LYS A 202 4.19 -3.81 12.29
CA LYS A 202 3.06 -3.57 13.22
C LYS A 202 3.56 -3.27 14.63
N LEU A 203 4.48 -4.08 15.15
CA LEU A 203 5.05 -3.88 16.48
C LEU A 203 5.74 -2.51 16.63
N LEU A 204 6.43 -2.05 15.58
CA LEU A 204 7.05 -0.72 15.54
C LEU A 204 6.00 0.39 15.66
N LEU A 205 4.88 0.29 14.93
CA LEU A 205 3.76 1.21 15.07
C LEU A 205 3.21 1.20 16.50
N GLU A 206 3.01 0.02 17.09
CA GLU A 206 2.47 -0.06 18.45
C GLU A 206 3.41 0.51 19.50
N SER A 207 4.71 0.32 19.31
CA SER A 207 5.73 0.91 20.17
C SER A 207 5.69 2.44 20.07
N LEU A 208 5.57 2.99 18.85
CA LEU A 208 5.44 4.43 18.61
C LEU A 208 4.18 5.02 19.27
N LEU A 209 3.05 4.32 19.16
CA LEU A 209 1.78 4.76 19.74
C LEU A 209 1.78 4.66 21.27
N LEU A 210 2.40 3.64 21.84
CA LEU A 210 2.57 3.50 23.28
C LEU A 210 3.48 4.60 23.82
N GLU A 211 4.63 4.84 23.17
CA GLU A 211 5.59 5.86 23.56
C GLU A 211 4.96 7.27 23.59
N THR A 212 4.08 7.57 22.63
CA THR A 212 3.39 8.87 22.55
C THR A 212 2.09 8.96 23.37
N GLY A 213 1.72 7.87 24.05
CA GLY A 213 0.53 7.78 24.90
C GLY A 213 -0.79 7.74 24.13
N HIS A 214 -0.79 7.22 22.89
CA HIS A 214 -1.99 6.88 22.13
C HIS A 214 -2.50 5.47 22.42
N ARG A 215 -1.61 4.59 22.89
CA ARG A 215 -1.96 3.29 23.49
C ARG A 215 -1.57 3.26 24.96
N THR A 216 -2.38 2.55 25.73
CA THR A 216 -2.22 2.33 27.18
C THR A 216 -2.08 0.85 27.45
#